data_AF-A0AAV4RAV8-F1
#
_entry.id   AF-A0AAV4RAV8-F1
#
_cell.length_a   1.000
_cell.length_b   1.000
_cell.length_c   1.000
_cell.angle_alpha   90.00
_cell.angle_beta   90.00
_cell.angle_gamma   90.00
#
_symmetry.space_group_name_H-M   'P 1'
#
loop_
_entity.id
_entity.type
_entity.pdbx_description
1 polymer ?
#
loop_
_entity_poly.entity_id
_entity_poly.type
_entity_poly.pdbx_seq_one_letter_code
_entity_poly.pdbx_strand_id
1 'polypeptide(L)' 'MDYIGTERFPLLNQRNWSTWKENMRFLLMDRGCWSFIDGPKLEEISTRRERSEYKQRKDRAFSTIYYGVDNQHKTLLPT' A
#
# COMPACT_ATOMS: atom_id res chain seq x y z
N MET A 1 14.93 20.88 -13.03
CA MET A 1 14.09 19.68 -13.25
C MET A 1 14.37 18.77 -12.09
N ASP A 2 13.48 18.76 -11.11
CA ASP A 2 13.67 18.01 -9.88
C ASP A 2 13.48 16.52 -10.18
N TYR A 3 14.57 15.77 -10.13
CA TYR A 3 14.59 14.32 -10.12
C TYR A 3 14.12 13.81 -8.74
N ILE A 4 12.87 14.08 -8.37
CA ILE A 4 12.22 13.27 -7.33
C ILE A 4 11.74 12.02 -8.05
N GLY A 5 12.62 11.01 -8.08
CA GLY A 5 12.39 9.72 -8.69
C GLY A 5 11.04 9.16 -8.27
N THR A 6 10.06 9.24 -9.17
CA THR A 6 8.98 8.25 -9.16
C THR A 6 9.66 6.94 -9.56
N GLU A 7 10.11 6.16 -8.58
CA GLU A 7 10.45 4.76 -8.81
C GLU A 7 9.21 4.11 -9.43
N ARG A 8 9.20 3.99 -10.75
CA ARG A 8 8.13 3.35 -11.49
C ARG A 8 8.36 1.86 -11.37
N PHE A 9 7.90 1.28 -10.27
CA PHE A 9 7.77 -0.16 -10.17
C PHE A 9 6.87 -0.65 -11.31
N PRO A 10 7.21 -1.77 -11.98
CA PRO A 10 6.32 -2.38 -12.95
C PRO A 10 4.97 -2.68 -12.30
N LEU A 11 3.88 -2.36 -12.98
CA LEU A 11 2.54 -2.69 -12.50
C LEU A 11 2.36 -4.21 -12.39
N LEU A 12 1.55 -4.67 -11.43
CA LEU A 12 1.24 -6.09 -11.28
C LEU A 12 0.58 -6.61 -12.55
N ASN A 13 1.11 -7.71 -13.06
CA ASN A 13 0.55 -8.54 -14.12
C ASN A 13 0.77 -10.03 -13.79
N GLN A 14 0.33 -10.91 -14.68
CA GLN A 14 0.36 -12.36 -14.48
C GLN A 14 1.77 -12.96 -14.30
N ARG A 15 2.83 -12.25 -14.71
CA ARG A 15 4.20 -12.79 -14.75
C ARG A 15 5.12 -12.26 -13.66
N ASN A 16 4.74 -11.19 -12.94
CA ASN A 16 5.68 -10.47 -12.07
C ASN A 16 5.26 -10.42 -10.59
N TRP A 17 4.34 -11.29 -10.15
CA TRP A 17 3.82 -11.29 -8.78
C TRP A 17 4.91 -11.21 -7.70
N SER A 18 5.92 -12.08 -7.75
CA SER A 18 6.97 -12.14 -6.71
C SER A 18 7.76 -10.82 -6.61
N THR A 19 8.19 -10.26 -7.74
CA THR A 19 8.92 -8.98 -7.78
C THR A 19 8.02 -7.82 -7.39
N TRP A 20 6.78 -7.79 -7.89
CA TRP A 20 5.81 -6.75 -7.55
C TRP A 20 5.51 -6.73 -6.06
N LYS A 21 5.30 -7.90 -5.44
CA LYS A 21 5.02 -8.05 -4.01
C LYS A 21 6.15 -7.44 -3.17
N GLU A 22 7.40 -7.75 -3.50
CA GLU A 22 8.56 -7.22 -2.76
C GLU A 22 8.71 -5.70 -2.95
N ASN A 23 8.51 -5.21 -4.18
CA ASN A 23 8.51 -3.77 -4.48
C ASN A 23 7.42 -3.02 -3.69
N MET A 24 6.20 -3.57 -3.63
CA MET A 24 5.12 -2.98 -2.86
C MET A 24 5.42 -3.00 -1.37
N ARG A 25 6.04 -4.06 -0.84
CA ARG A 25 6.49 -4.10 0.54
C ARG A 25 7.41 -2.93 0.87
N PHE A 26 8.48 -2.72 0.09
CA PHE A 26 9.41 -1.61 0.30
C PHE A 26 8.74 -0.25 0.15
N LEU A 27 7.88 -0.08 -0.86
CA LEU A 27 7.15 1.17 -1.07
C LEU A 27 6.19 1.51 0.08
N LEU A 28 5.53 0.50 0.65
CA LEU A 28 4.65 0.68 1.81
C LEU A 28 5.45 0.99 3.09
N MET A 29 6.66 0.43 3.23
CA MET A 29 7.57 0.75 4.33
C MET A 29 8.06 2.20 4.23
N ASP A 30 8.53 2.63 3.05
CA ASP A 30 8.92 4.02 2.77
C ASP A 30 7.79 5.01 3.10
N ARG A 31 6.55 4.67 2.73
CA ARG A 31 5.35 5.48 3.00
C ARG A 31 4.82 5.40 4.45
N GLY A 32 5.49 4.64 5.32
CA GLY A 32 5.11 4.44 6.73
C GLY A 32 3.78 3.70 6.93
N CYS A 33 3.29 2.99 5.92
CA CYS A 33 1.99 2.32 5.95
C CYS A 33 2.08 0.79 5.92
N TRP A 34 3.27 0.19 5.88
CA TRP A 34 3.46 -1.27 6.01
C TRP A 34 2.83 -1.85 7.28
N SER A 35 2.85 -1.09 8.39
CA SER A 35 2.21 -1.50 9.64
C SER A 35 0.69 -1.68 9.55
N PHE A 36 0.05 -1.22 8.47
CA PHE A 36 -1.35 -1.59 8.22
C PHE A 36 -1.49 -3.07 7.79
N ILE A 37 -0.51 -3.61 7.06
CA ILE A 37 -0.53 -4.98 6.53
C ILE A 37 -0.06 -5.99 7.58
N ASP A 38 1.02 -5.67 8.29
CA ASP A 38 1.75 -6.61 9.17
C ASP A 38 1.85 -6.13 10.63
N GLY A 39 1.14 -5.05 10.97
CA GLY A 39 1.10 -4.52 12.33
C GLY A 39 -0.09 -5.02 13.15
N PRO A 40 -0.12 -4.67 14.45
CA PRO A 40 -1.24 -5.01 15.31
C PRO A 40 -2.54 -4.38 14.80
N LYS A 41 -3.63 -5.13 14.95
CA LYS A 41 -4.97 -4.62 14.66
C LYS A 41 -5.34 -3.56 15.68
N LEU A 42 -6.18 -2.62 15.25
CA LEU A 42 -6.77 -1.63 16.14
C LEU A 42 -7.64 -2.33 17.20
N GLU A 43 -7.46 -1.97 18.47
CA GLU A 43 -8.25 -2.50 19.57
C GLU A 43 -9.56 -1.73 19.76
N GLU A 44 -10.55 -2.35 20.42
CA GLU A 44 -11.83 -1.69 20.69
C GLU A 44 -11.68 -0.50 21.64
N ILE A 45 -10.65 -0.48 22.49
CA ILE A 45 -10.35 0.62 23.41
C ILE A 45 -9.47 1.71 22.79
N SER A 46 -9.04 1.58 21.53
CA SER A 46 -8.14 2.55 20.90
C SER A 46 -8.74 3.95 20.86
N THR A 47 -7.89 4.92 21.18
CA THR A 47 -8.20 6.35 21.19
C THR A 47 -8.58 6.84 19.80
N ARG A 48 -9.34 7.95 19.73
CA ARG A 48 -9.70 8.59 18.44
C ARG A 48 -8.48 8.87 17.56
N ARG A 49 -7.34 9.23 18.16
CA ARG A 49 -6.09 9.49 17.46
C ARG A 49 -5.55 8.24 16.79
N GLU A 50 -5.43 7.13 17.52
CA GLU A 50 -4.95 5.85 16.98
C GLU A 50 -5.83 5.35 15.84
N ARG A 51 -7.16 5.51 15.96
CA ARG A 51 -8.10 5.15 14.86
C ARG A 51 -7.87 6.00 13.62
N SER A 52 -7.63 7.30 13.80
CA SER A 52 -7.34 8.21 12.70
C SER A 52 -6.01 7.85 12.01
N GLU A 53 -4.96 7.59 12.78
CA GLU A 53 -3.65 7.18 12.25
C GLU A 53 -3.72 5.81 11.56
N TYR A 54 -4.48 4.86 12.11
CA TYR A 54 -4.75 3.57 11.49
C TYR A 54 -5.50 3.75 10.15
N LYS A 55 -6.56 4.56 10.12
CA LYS A 55 -7.29 4.87 8.88
C LYS A 55 -6.39 5.50 7.83
N GLN A 56 -5.55 6.47 8.21
CA GLN A 56 -4.61 7.10 7.28
C GLN A 56 -3.61 6.10 6.70
N ARG A 57 -3.06 5.19 7.52
CA ARG A 57 -2.18 4.12 7.04
C ARG A 57 -2.92 3.17 6.10
N LYS A 58 -4.14 2.77 6.45
CA LYS A 58 -5.01 1.95 5.59
C LYS A 58 -5.23 2.60 4.23
N ASP A 59 -5.75 3.82 4.22
CA ASP A 59 -6.14 4.50 2.99
C ASP A 59 -4.92 4.71 2.08
N ARG A 60 -3.75 5.06 2.66
CA ARG A 60 -2.48 5.18 1.93
C ARG A 60 -1.98 3.85 1.39
N ALA A 61 -2.08 2.77 2.16
CA ALA A 61 -1.66 1.44 1.72
C ALA A 61 -2.53 0.94 0.56
N PHE A 62 -3.85 1.06 0.69
CA PHE A 62 -4.80 0.69 -0.36
C PHE A 62 -4.58 1.50 -1.63
N SER A 63 -4.44 2.83 -1.55
CA SER A 63 -4.19 3.65 -2.73
C SER A 63 -2.87 3.27 -3.40
N THR A 64 -1.83 2.98 -2.61
CA THR A 64 -0.53 2.55 -3.13
C THR A 64 -0.64 1.26 -3.92
N ILE A 65 -1.31 0.26 -3.36
CA ILE A 65 -1.56 -1.03 -4.01
C ILE A 65 -2.41 -0.83 -5.28
N TYR A 66 -3.50 -0.05 -5.20
CA TYR A 66 -4.39 0.21 -6.33
C TYR A 66 -3.66 0.82 -7.53
N TYR A 67 -2.78 1.80 -7.29
CA TYR A 67 -1.97 2.39 -8.36
C TYR A 67 -0.82 1.50 -8.84
N GLY A 68 -0.40 0.53 -8.02
CA GLY A 68 0.60 -0.47 -8.37
C GLY A 68 0.06 -1.63 -9.22
N VAL A 69 -1.26 -1.77 -9.38
CA VAL A 69 -1.88 -2.85 -10.17
C VAL A 69 -2.26 -2.34 -11.56
N ASP A 70 -2.11 -3.18 -12.58
CA ASP A 70 -2.55 -2.82 -13.93
C ASP A 70 -4.08 -2.65 -14.00
N ASN A 71 -4.57 -2.01 -15.06
CA ASN A 71 -6.01 -1.73 -15.18
C ASN A 71 -6.88 -2.99 -15.30
N GLN A 72 -6.34 -4.10 -15.80
CA GLN A 72 -7.09 -5.35 -15.98
C GLN A 72 -7.32 -6.06 -14.65
N HIS A 73 -6.40 -5.90 -13.70
CA HIS A 73 -6.46 -6.57 -12.40
C HIS A 73 -7.01 -5.67 -11.28
N LYS A 74 -7.22 -4.37 -11.52
CA LYS A 74 -7.82 -3.44 -10.54
C LYS A 74 -9.21 -3.86 -10.05
N THR A 75 -9.98 -4.55 -10.88
CA THR A 75 -11.33 -5.04 -10.52
C THR A 75 -11.29 -6.17 -9.49
N LEU A 76 -10.13 -6.74 -9.21
CA LEU A 76 -9.94 -7.77 -8.18
C LEU A 76 -9.72 -7.17 -6.77
N LEU A 77 -9.48 -5.86 -6.69
CA LEU A 77 -9.31 -5.18 -5.42
C LEU A 77 -10.70 -4.84 -4.83
N PRO A 78 -10.87 -4.97 -3.50
CA PRO A 78 -12.12 -4.60 -2.85
C PRO A 78 -12.37 -3.09 -2.97
N THR A 79 -13.61 -2.72 -3.29
CA THR A 79 -14.12 -1.34 -3.33
C THR A 79 -14.71 -0.90 -2.00
#